data_AF-A0A7X9A0P9-F1
#
_entry.id   AF-A0A7X9A0P9-F1
#
_cell.length_a   1.000
_cell.length_b   1.000
_cell.length_c   1.000
_cell.angle_alpha   90.00
_cell.angle_beta   90.00
_cell.angle_gamma   90.00
#
_symmetry.space_group_name_H-M   'P 1'
#
loop_
_entity.id
_entity.type
_entity.pdbx_description
1 polymer ?
#
loop_
_entity_poly.entity_id
_entity_poly.type
_entity_poly.pdbx_seq_one_letter_code
_entity_poly.pdbx_strand_id
1 'polypeptide(L)' 'MIDGPPVHEQTWVDPVTGTRGFLVIHSLVGGLATGGTRMRAGCTLSEVTDLARRMT' A
#
# COMPACT_ATOMS: atom_id res chain seq x y z
N MET A 1 3.78 -2.37 -17.93
CA MET A 1 2.36 -2.80 -17.88
C MET A 1 1.75 -2.16 -16.66
N ILE A 2 0.70 -1.35 -16.82
CA ILE A 2 0.03 -0.64 -15.73
C ILE A 2 -0.88 -1.59 -14.91
N ASP A 3 -1.08 -2.84 -15.37
CA ASP A 3 -2.02 -3.79 -14.75
C ASP A 3 -1.40 -4.99 -14.03
N GLY A 4 -0.07 -5.03 -13.87
CA GLY A 4 0.63 -6.13 -13.21
C GLY A 4 0.37 -6.25 -11.69
N PRO A 5 0.92 -7.30 -11.03
CA PRO A 5 0.94 -7.37 -9.58
C PRO A 5 1.83 -6.25 -9.00
N PRO A 6 1.60 -5.84 -7.74
CA PRO A 6 2.46 -4.86 -7.08
C PRO A 6 3.89 -5.38 -6.94
N VAL A 7 4.85 -4.46 -7.02
CA VAL A 7 6.28 -4.77 -6.87
C VAL A 7 6.68 -5.01 -5.40
N HIS A 8 5.89 -4.52 -4.45
CA HIS A 8 6.09 -4.77 -3.02
C HIS A 8 4.78 -4.67 -2.24
N GLU A 9 4.58 -5.60 -1.31
CA GLU A 9 3.49 -5.57 -0.33
C GLU A 9 4.05 -5.89 1.06
N GLN A 10 3.63 -5.14 2.06
CA GLN A 10 4.02 -5.39 3.45
C GLN A 10 2.84 -5.16 4.39
N THR A 11 2.67 -6.10 5.31
CA THR A 11 1.75 -5.96 6.44
C THR A 11 2.57 -5.90 7.72
N TRP A 12 2.21 -4.98 8.62
CA TRP A 12 2.79 -4.94 9.96
C TRP A 12 1.70 -4.82 11.02
N VAL A 13 2.02 -5.19 12.25
CA VAL A 13 1.19 -4.95 13.42
C VAL A 13 1.98 -4.03 14.34
N ASP A 14 1.43 -2.87 14.67
CA ASP A 14 2.02 -1.95 15.64
C ASP A 14 2.02 -2.61 17.03
N PRO A 15 3.18 -2.82 17.68
CA PRO A 15 3.25 -3.52 18.95
C PRO A 15 2.62 -2.76 20.12
N VAL A 16 2.42 -1.44 20.01
CA VAL A 16 1.84 -0.63 21.09
C VAL A 16 0.31 -0.66 21.07
N THR A 17 -0.28 -0.49 19.89
CA THR A 17 -1.75 -0.39 19.74
C THR A 17 -2.39 -1.67 19.22
N GLY A 18 -1.62 -2.62 18.70
CA GLY A 18 -2.13 -3.80 17.99
C GLY A 18 -2.73 -3.49 16.61
N THR A 19 -2.63 -2.24 16.14
CA THR A 19 -3.19 -1.82 14.85
C THR A 19 -2.44 -2.48 13.70
N ARG A 20 -3.18 -3.02 12.72
CA ARG A 20 -2.60 -3.56 11.49
C ARG A 20 -2.41 -2.44 10.46
N GLY A 21 -1.21 -2.35 9.92
CA GLY A 21 -0.88 -1.45 8.82
C GLY A 21 -0.51 -2.20 7.55
N PHE A 22 -0.68 -1.51 6.41
CA PHE A 22 -0.37 -2.03 5.08
C PHE A 22 0.43 -1.01 4.27
N LEU A 23 1.45 -1.47 3.55
CA LEU A 23 2.22 -0.71 2.59
C LEU A 23 2.19 -1.46 1.26
N VAL A 24 1.76 -0.80 0.19
CA VAL A 24 1.77 -1.37 -1.16
C VAL A 24 2.49 -0.41 -2.10
N ILE A 25 3.44 -0.95 -2.85
CA ILE A 25 4.11 -0.26 -3.96
C ILE A 25 3.69 -0.98 -5.22
N HIS A 26 2.85 -0.34 -6.04
CA HIS A 26 2.32 -0.97 -7.24
C HIS A 26 3.34 -0.93 -8.39
N SER A 27 3.98 0.22 -8.61
CA SER A 27 4.97 0.42 -9.65
C SER A 27 6.05 1.40 -9.20
N LEU A 28 7.15 1.46 -9.96
CA LEU A 28 8.21 2.46 -9.79
C LEU A 28 8.36 3.24 -11.10
N VAL A 29 8.41 4.56 -11.02
CA VAL A 29 8.72 5.46 -12.13
C VAL A 29 10.09 6.06 -11.86
N GLY A 30 11.08 5.75 -12.70
CA GLY A 30 12.48 6.17 -12.45
C GLY A 30 13.07 5.61 -11.15
N GLY A 31 12.57 4.46 -10.66
CA GLY A 31 12.99 3.86 -9.39
C GLY A 31 12.31 4.43 -8.15
N LEU A 32 11.31 5.31 -8.31
CA LEU A 32 10.60 5.95 -7.20
C LEU A 32 9.11 5.62 -7.24
N ALA A 33 8.51 5.54 -6.05
CA ALA A 33 7.06 5.53 -5.87
C ALA A 33 6.67 6.66 -4.92
N THR A 34 5.53 7.28 -5.20
CA THR A 34 4.91 8.30 -4.34
C THR A 34 3.52 7.85 -3.94
N GLY A 35 3.07 8.26 -2.76
CA GLY A 35 1.85 7.75 -2.16
C GLY A 35 1.27 8.72 -1.15
N GLY A 36 -0.05 8.67 -0.96
CA GLY A 36 -0.69 9.25 0.21
C GLY A 36 -0.68 8.28 1.39
N THR A 37 -0.99 8.79 2.59
CA THR A 37 -1.24 7.96 3.77
C THR A 37 -2.73 7.97 4.11
N ARG A 38 -3.34 6.79 4.26
CA ARG A 38 -4.72 6.65 4.72
C ARG A 38 -4.74 6.11 6.15
N MET A 39 -5.34 6.87 7.05
CA MET A 39 -5.61 6.47 8.44
C MET A 39 -7.11 6.25 8.61
N ARG A 40 -7.53 4.98 8.71
CA ARG A 40 -8.92 4.60 8.92
C ARG A 40 -9.00 3.25 9.62
N ALA A 41 -9.78 3.16 10.68
CA ALA A 41 -10.07 1.89 11.33
C ALA A 41 -10.69 0.90 10.32
N GLY A 42 -10.22 -0.36 10.33
CA GLY A 42 -10.68 -1.38 9.40
C GLY A 42 -10.19 -1.23 7.95
N CYS A 43 -9.16 -0.41 7.69
CA CYS A 43 -8.46 -0.44 6.39
C CYS A 43 -7.99 -1.87 6.08
N THR A 44 -8.04 -2.27 4.81
CA THR A 44 -7.72 -3.63 4.36
C THR A 44 -6.60 -3.60 3.32
N LEU A 45 -5.87 -4.71 3.15
CA LEU A 45 -4.85 -4.82 2.12
C LEU A 45 -5.43 -4.52 0.73
N SER A 46 -6.59 -5.10 0.40
CA SER A 46 -7.27 -4.89 -0.88
C SER A 46 -7.52 -3.41 -1.18
N GLU A 47 -8.01 -2.66 -0.17
CA GLU A 47 -8.21 -1.21 -0.32
C GLU A 47 -6.90 -0.47 -0.60
N VAL A 48 -5.81 -0.82 0.09
CA VAL A 48 -4.51 -0.18 -0.11
C VAL A 48 -3.91 -0.55 -1.47
N THR A 49 -4.07 -1.79 -1.91
CA THR A 49 -3.65 -2.24 -3.26
C THR A 49 -4.39 -1.49 -4.36
N ASP A 50 -5.71 -1.31 -4.21
CA ASP A 50 -6.52 -0.53 -5.15
C ASP A 50 -6.13 0.94 -5.20
N LEU A 51 -5.80 1.54 -4.04
CA LEU A 51 -5.30 2.91 -3.98
C LEU A 51 -3.94 3.03 -4.68
N ALA A 52 -3.00 2.12 -4.39
CA ALA A 52 -1.67 2.13 -4.99
C ALA A 52 -1.72 1.94 -6.52
N ARG A 53 -2.61 1.08 -7.03
CA ARG A 53 -2.83 0.91 -8.48
C ARG A 53 -3.29 2.21 -9.14
N ARG A 54 -4.17 2.97 -8.50
CA ARG A 54 -4.68 4.25 -9.05
C ARG A 54 -3.66 5.40 -9.01
N MET A 55 -2.55 5.24 -8.29
CA MET A 55 -1.48 6.24 -8.19
C MET A 55 -0.31 6.01 -9.16
N THR A 56 -0.32 4.89 -9.89
CA THR A 56 0.65 4.56 -10.95
C THR A 56 0.33 5.31 -12.23
#